data_AF-A0AAN9VWL2-F1
#
_entry.id   AF-A0AAN9VWL2-F1
#
_cell.length_a   1.000
_cell.length_b   1.000
_cell.length_c   1.000
_cell.angle_alpha   90.00
_cell.angle_beta   90.00
_cell.angle_gamma   90.00
#
_symmetry.space_group_name_H-M   'P 1'
#
loop_
_entity.id
_entity.type
_entity.pdbx_description
1 polymer ?
#
loop_
_entity_poly.entity_id
_entity_poly.type
_entity_poly.pdbx_seq_one_letter_code
_entity_poly.pdbx_strand_id
1 'polypeptide(L)'
;MHSLSSDDSTSSPARSTTDKTTTEDEDDLVTTTVVPAPSSGILQVYAAYETGLASGTSLKLHVTPWTTAREVVDLVEKQLNMAVVRKGKDGPIYPNDKLRNFCLVAVVGARERCLRDDFKPLQLQNPWKKSRLYVRQKHDVLAALEHSARHTAYI
;
A
#
# COMPACT_ATOMS: atom_id res chain seq x y z
N MET A 1 -58.46 20.90 -30.77
CA MET A 1 -58.65 19.43 -30.74
C MET A 1 -58.18 18.94 -29.38
N HIS A 2 -59.15 18.52 -28.54
CA HIS A 2 -59.10 17.47 -27.50
C HIS A 2 -58.02 17.60 -26.38
N SER A 3 -58.39 17.79 -25.10
CA SER A 3 -58.84 16.75 -24.12
C SER A 3 -57.68 16.34 -23.19
N LEU A 4 -57.74 16.03 -21.88
CA LEU A 4 -58.74 15.78 -20.80
C LEU A 4 -57.93 15.87 -19.48
N SER A 5 -58.41 16.52 -18.41
CA SER A 5 -59.26 16.03 -17.30
C SER A 5 -58.57 15.18 -16.22
N SER A 6 -58.96 15.50 -14.98
CA SER A 6 -58.47 15.15 -13.64
C SER A 6 -58.75 13.73 -13.13
N ASP A 7 -58.03 13.34 -12.08
CA ASP A 7 -58.57 12.55 -10.98
C ASP A 7 -57.80 12.75 -9.66
N ASP A 8 -58.56 13.14 -8.62
CA ASP A 8 -58.26 13.13 -7.19
C ASP A 8 -58.75 11.80 -6.61
N SER A 9 -58.07 11.23 -5.62
CA SER A 9 -58.67 10.24 -4.73
C SER A 9 -58.02 10.22 -3.35
N THR A 10 -58.89 10.44 -2.38
CA THR A 10 -58.73 10.58 -0.93
C THR A 10 -58.78 9.22 -0.19
N SER A 11 -58.22 9.20 1.04
CA SER A 11 -58.64 8.45 2.26
C SER A 11 -57.67 7.41 2.88
N SER A 12 -57.29 7.68 4.14
CA SER A 12 -56.78 6.75 5.17
C SER A 12 -57.94 5.92 5.78
N PRO A 13 -57.76 4.83 6.59
CA PRO A 13 -57.28 4.94 7.99
C PRO A 13 -56.58 3.70 8.66
N ALA A 14 -55.92 3.99 9.80
CA ALA A 14 -55.73 3.24 11.08
C ALA A 14 -55.30 1.74 11.15
N ARG A 15 -54.33 1.42 12.03
CA ARG A 15 -54.54 0.73 13.35
C ARG A 15 -53.23 0.51 14.15
N SER A 16 -53.41 0.58 15.47
CA SER A 16 -52.53 0.60 16.63
C SER A 16 -51.69 -0.66 16.91
N THR A 17 -50.60 -0.53 17.69
CA THR A 17 -50.41 -1.22 19.00
C THR A 17 -49.15 -0.72 19.73
N THR A 18 -49.35 -0.43 21.01
CA THR A 18 -48.38 -0.10 22.06
C THR A 18 -48.02 -1.37 22.84
N ASP A 19 -47.02 -1.27 23.73
CA ASP A 19 -46.49 -2.23 24.73
C ASP A 19 -45.33 -3.11 24.23
N LYS A 20 -44.17 -3.23 24.91
CA LYS A 20 -44.00 -3.43 26.36
C LYS A 20 -42.53 -3.22 26.79
N THR A 21 -42.31 -2.47 27.87
CA THR A 21 -41.09 -2.46 28.71
C THR A 21 -41.04 -3.72 29.59
N THR A 22 -39.87 -4.34 29.84
CA THR A 22 -39.40 -4.92 31.14
C THR A 22 -38.16 -5.83 30.96
N THR A 23 -37.07 -5.37 31.58
CA THR A 23 -35.87 -5.93 32.26
C THR A 23 -35.44 -7.42 32.26
N GLU A 24 -34.13 -7.57 32.54
CA GLU A 24 -33.36 -8.67 33.18
C GLU A 24 -33.07 -9.88 32.28
N ASP A 25 -31.83 -10.09 31.80
CA ASP A 25 -30.57 -10.53 32.44
C ASP A 25 -30.30 -11.95 31.96
N GLU A 26 -29.23 -12.16 31.18
CA GLU A 26 -28.47 -13.41 31.17
C GLU A 26 -27.14 -13.20 30.43
N ASP A 27 -26.06 -13.22 31.21
CA ASP A 27 -24.67 -13.29 30.80
C ASP A 27 -24.41 -14.47 29.86
N ASP A 28 -24.06 -14.19 28.61
CA ASP A 28 -23.28 -15.13 27.82
C ASP A 28 -22.08 -14.39 27.21
N LEU A 29 -20.94 -14.53 27.90
CA LEU A 29 -19.62 -14.09 27.47
C LEU A 29 -19.19 -14.91 26.25
N VAL A 30 -19.79 -14.62 25.09
CA VAL A 30 -19.18 -14.97 23.81
C VAL A 30 -18.01 -14.01 23.64
N THR A 31 -16.82 -14.51 23.99
CA THR A 31 -15.54 -13.85 23.69
C THR A 31 -15.40 -13.83 22.16
N THR A 32 -16.12 -12.92 21.51
CA THR A 32 -15.93 -12.58 20.11
C THR A 32 -14.51 -12.07 20.04
N THR A 33 -13.63 -12.93 19.54
CA THR A 33 -12.27 -12.55 19.20
C THR A 33 -12.42 -11.52 18.10
N VAL A 34 -12.47 -10.23 18.48
CA VAL A 34 -12.51 -9.12 17.55
C VAL A 34 -11.20 -9.17 16.79
N VAL A 35 -11.20 -9.84 15.64
CA VAL A 35 -10.06 -9.83 14.73
C VAL A 35 -9.83 -8.37 14.39
N PRO A 36 -8.67 -7.77 14.75
CA PRO A 36 -8.44 -6.37 14.44
C PRO A 36 -8.52 -6.22 12.93
N ALA A 37 -9.36 -5.30 12.46
CA ALA A 37 -9.45 -5.01 11.03
C ALA A 37 -8.04 -4.69 10.49
N PRO A 38 -7.66 -5.21 9.31
CA PRO A 38 -6.36 -4.95 8.72
C PRO A 38 -6.17 -3.43 8.56
N SER A 39 -5.25 -2.86 9.33
CA SER A 39 -5.04 -1.42 9.39
C SER A 39 -4.12 -0.92 8.27
N SER A 40 -4.51 0.17 7.62
CA SER A 40 -3.67 0.90 6.67
C SER A 40 -2.43 1.48 7.36
N GLY A 41 -1.38 1.74 6.59
CA GLY A 41 -0.11 2.23 7.12
C GLY A 41 0.58 3.20 6.16
N ILE A 42 1.62 3.87 6.67
CA ILE A 42 2.46 4.77 5.87
C ILE A 42 3.82 4.11 5.67
N LEU A 43 4.25 4.00 4.41
CA LEU A 43 5.59 3.55 4.04
C LEU A 43 6.40 4.73 3.52
N GLN A 44 7.60 4.92 4.07
CA GLN A 44 8.58 5.82 3.47
C GLN A 44 9.56 5.00 2.62
N VAL A 45 9.58 5.27 1.31
CA VAL A 45 10.38 4.53 0.34
C VAL A 45 11.37 5.46 -0.33
N TYR A 46 12.64 5.08 -0.33
CA TYR A 46 13.75 5.86 -0.88
C TYR A 46 14.13 5.35 -2.27
N ALA A 47 14.44 6.26 -3.19
CA ALA A 47 15.05 5.89 -4.47
C ALA A 47 16.55 5.67 -4.28
N ALA A 48 17.03 4.46 -4.58
CA ALA A 48 18.44 4.09 -4.57
C ALA A 48 18.88 3.64 -5.97
N TYR A 49 18.62 4.49 -6.96
CA TYR A 49 19.00 4.37 -8.35
C TYR A 49 19.02 5.76 -8.98
N GLU A 50 19.48 5.86 -10.22
CA GLU A 50 19.52 7.13 -10.94
C GLU A 50 18.11 7.59 -11.36
N THR A 51 17.66 8.71 -10.77
CA THR A 51 16.35 9.33 -11.02
C THR A 51 16.45 10.72 -11.65
N GLY A 52 17.64 11.32 -11.71
CA GLY A 52 17.81 12.76 -12.01
C GLY A 52 17.30 13.70 -10.91
N LEU A 53 16.78 13.18 -9.79
CA LEU A 53 16.44 13.96 -8.59
C LEU A 53 17.62 13.97 -7.61
N ALA A 54 17.51 14.77 -6.54
CA ALA A 54 18.54 14.80 -5.52
C ALA A 54 18.71 13.41 -4.88
N SER A 55 19.94 13.03 -4.57
CA SER A 55 20.23 11.78 -3.87
C SER A 55 19.48 11.71 -2.54
N GLY A 56 18.96 10.53 -2.21
CA GLY A 56 18.14 10.33 -1.01
C GLY A 56 16.69 10.81 -1.11
N THR A 57 16.19 11.13 -2.32
CA THR A 57 14.77 11.39 -2.55
C THR A 57 13.92 10.22 -2.03
N SER A 58 12.84 10.54 -1.31
CA SER A 58 11.92 9.54 -0.76
C SER A 58 10.47 9.98 -0.92
N LEU A 59 9.57 8.98 -0.95
CA LEU A 59 8.14 9.17 -1.02
C LEU A 59 7.47 8.53 0.20
N LYS A 60 6.50 9.23 0.78
CA LYS A 60 5.63 8.69 1.82
C LYS A 60 4.33 8.23 1.18
N LEU A 61 4.10 6.94 1.18
CA LEU A 61 2.95 6.29 0.55
C LEU A 61 1.98 5.80 1.63
N HIS A 62 0.72 6.16 1.50
CA HIS A 62 -0.34 5.53 2.27
C HIS A 62 -0.72 4.21 1.58
N VAL A 63 -0.63 3.10 2.30
CA VAL A 63 -0.84 1.77 1.77
C VAL A 63 -1.80 0.99 2.64
N THR A 64 -2.38 -0.04 2.03
CA THR A 64 -3.27 -0.98 2.72
C THR A 64 -2.55 -2.30 2.96
N PRO A 65 -3.08 -3.18 3.82
CA PRO A 65 -2.48 -4.51 4.03
C PRO A 65 -2.46 -5.40 2.80
N TRP A 66 -3.23 -5.07 1.76
CA TRP A 66 -3.28 -5.79 0.48
C TRP A 66 -2.24 -5.28 -0.51
N THR A 67 -1.72 -4.07 -0.31
CA THR A 67 -0.77 -3.44 -1.22
C THR A 67 0.51 -4.26 -1.31
N THR A 68 0.86 -4.65 -2.53
CA THR A 68 2.01 -5.47 -2.86
C THR A 68 3.27 -4.64 -3.10
N ALA A 69 4.43 -5.27 -3.02
CA ALA A 69 5.70 -4.62 -3.31
C ALA A 69 5.77 -4.11 -4.75
N ARG A 70 5.17 -4.85 -5.70
CA ARG A 70 5.05 -4.42 -7.10
C ARG A 70 4.28 -3.10 -7.22
N GLU A 71 3.10 -3.02 -6.60
CA GLU A 71 2.31 -1.78 -6.61
C GLU A 71 3.06 -0.61 -5.96
N VAL A 72 3.79 -0.86 -4.87
CA VAL A 72 4.64 0.16 -4.23
C VAL A 72 5.71 0.66 -5.19
N VAL A 73 6.45 -0.25 -5.84
CA VAL A 73 7.50 0.11 -6.81
C VAL A 73 6.90 0.91 -7.97
N ASP A 74 5.82 0.43 -8.56
CA ASP A 74 5.19 1.08 -9.71
C ASP A 74 4.68 2.49 -9.34
N LEU A 75 4.13 2.65 -8.14
CA LEU A 75 3.70 3.95 -7.64
C LEU A 75 4.87 4.91 -7.38
N VAL A 76 5.97 4.41 -6.79
CA VAL A 76 7.18 5.22 -6.56
C VAL A 76 7.74 5.73 -7.88
N GLU A 77 7.97 4.83 -8.83
CA GLU A 77 8.54 5.16 -10.13
C GLU A 77 7.66 6.14 -10.90
N LYS A 78 6.35 5.90 -10.92
CA LYS A 78 5.39 6.81 -11.56
C LYS A 78 5.47 8.22 -10.96
N GLN A 79 5.49 8.34 -9.64
CA GLN A 79 5.55 9.65 -8.97
C GLN A 79 6.90 10.35 -9.19
N LEU A 80 8.01 9.60 -9.18
CA LEU A 80 9.34 10.16 -9.43
C LEU A 80 9.49 10.62 -10.88
N ASN A 81 9.07 9.82 -11.86
CA ASN A 81 9.02 10.22 -13.26
C ASN A 81 8.21 11.52 -13.46
N MET A 82 7.02 11.60 -12.85
CA MET A 82 6.21 12.82 -12.90
C MET A 82 6.93 14.01 -12.25
N ALA A 83 7.66 13.80 -11.15
CA ALA A 83 8.41 14.84 -10.48
C ALA A 83 9.61 15.34 -11.32
N VAL A 84 10.29 14.44 -12.04
CA VAL A 84 11.39 14.78 -12.97
C VAL A 84 10.86 15.68 -14.09
N VAL A 85 9.78 15.26 -14.75
CA VAL A 85 9.14 16.04 -15.83
C VAL A 85 8.67 17.40 -15.33
N ARG A 86 7.98 17.45 -14.18
CA ARG A 86 7.48 18.72 -13.61
C ARG A 86 8.58 19.69 -13.20
N LYS A 87 9.74 19.17 -12.80
CA LYS A 87 10.89 19.98 -12.39
C LYS A 87 11.83 20.31 -13.54
N GLY A 88 11.54 19.83 -14.77
CA GLY A 88 12.38 20.05 -15.94
C GLY A 88 13.80 19.53 -15.76
N LYS A 89 13.98 18.42 -15.02
CA LYS A 89 15.31 17.82 -14.81
C LYS A 89 15.59 16.77 -15.88
N ASP A 90 16.84 16.66 -16.30
CA ASP A 90 17.34 15.61 -17.21
C ASP A 90 17.58 14.29 -16.47
N GLY A 91 16.50 13.67 -15.99
CA GLY A 91 16.53 12.34 -15.40
C GLY A 91 15.97 11.27 -16.35
N PRO A 92 16.42 10.01 -16.23
CA PRO A 92 15.81 8.91 -16.98
C PRO A 92 14.34 8.75 -16.57
N ILE A 93 13.46 8.69 -17.56
CA ILE A 93 12.03 8.36 -17.36
C ILE A 93 11.84 6.88 -17.67
N TYR A 94 11.43 6.12 -16.67
CA TYR A 94 11.24 4.67 -16.81
C TYR A 94 9.79 4.35 -17.22
N PRO A 95 9.55 3.78 -18.42
CA PRO A 95 8.20 3.33 -18.81
C PRO A 95 7.78 2.10 -18.00
N ASN A 96 6.47 1.80 -18.00
CA ASN A 96 5.88 0.68 -17.26
C ASN A 96 6.58 -0.67 -17.54
N ASP A 97 7.04 -0.89 -18.76
CA ASP A 97 7.70 -2.13 -19.17
C ASP A 97 9.03 -2.35 -18.44
N LYS A 98 9.73 -1.27 -18.07
CA LYS A 98 11.01 -1.32 -17.35
C LYS A 98 10.82 -1.42 -15.84
N LEU A 99 9.62 -1.21 -15.30
CA LEU A 99 9.36 -1.29 -13.86
C LEU A 99 9.64 -2.69 -13.31
N ARG A 100 9.50 -3.73 -14.14
CA ARG A 100 9.84 -5.12 -13.79
C ARG A 100 11.31 -5.32 -13.44
N ASN A 101 12.18 -4.41 -13.88
CA ASN A 101 13.61 -4.42 -13.55
C ASN A 101 13.89 -3.81 -12.18
N PHE A 102 12.89 -3.28 -11.49
CA PHE A 102 13.01 -2.74 -10.14
C PHE A 102 12.42 -3.69 -9.12
N CYS A 103 12.91 -3.55 -7.90
CA CYS A 103 12.47 -4.31 -6.74
C CYS A 103 12.48 -3.45 -5.48
N LEU A 104 11.66 -3.84 -4.52
CA LEU A 104 11.59 -3.21 -3.20
C LEU A 104 12.54 -3.94 -2.26
N VAL A 105 13.44 -3.22 -1.62
CA VAL A 105 14.45 -3.75 -0.71
C VAL A 105 14.22 -3.21 0.69
N ALA A 106 14.10 -4.10 1.67
CA ALA A 106 14.05 -3.77 3.09
C ALA A 106 15.46 -3.86 3.69
N VAL A 107 15.89 -2.82 4.40
CA VAL A 107 17.22 -2.73 5.02
C VAL A 107 17.10 -2.53 6.52
N VAL A 108 17.80 -3.37 7.29
CA VAL A 108 17.91 -3.28 8.76
C VAL A 108 19.36 -3.48 9.17
N GLY A 109 19.99 -2.45 9.74
CA GLY A 109 21.42 -2.48 10.06
C GLY A 109 22.25 -2.77 8.80
N ALA A 110 23.08 -3.81 8.86
CA ALA A 110 23.87 -4.30 7.72
C ALA A 110 23.15 -5.36 6.86
N ARG A 111 21.87 -5.68 7.15
CA ARG A 111 21.12 -6.71 6.44
C ARG A 111 20.18 -6.09 5.41
N GLU A 112 20.21 -6.60 4.19
CA GLU A 112 19.29 -6.23 3.11
C GLU A 112 18.46 -7.44 2.69
N ARG A 113 17.20 -7.21 2.30
CA ARG A 113 16.31 -8.23 1.74
C ARG A 113 15.50 -7.66 0.60
N CYS A 114 15.67 -8.23 -0.59
CA CYS A 114 14.79 -7.99 -1.73
C CYS A 114 13.44 -8.66 -1.48
N LEU A 115 12.36 -7.88 -1.52
CA LEU A 115 10.99 -8.36 -1.35
C LEU A 115 10.47 -8.84 -2.70
N ARG A 116 9.73 -9.95 -2.68
CA ARG A 116 9.05 -10.45 -3.88
C ARG A 116 7.96 -9.47 -4.29
N ASP A 117 7.68 -9.43 -5.59
CA ASP A 117 6.68 -8.55 -6.19
C ASP A 117 5.27 -8.70 -5.57
N ASP A 118 4.90 -9.92 -5.20
CA ASP A 118 3.61 -10.29 -4.60
C ASP A 118 3.54 -10.11 -3.08
N PHE A 119 4.69 -9.83 -2.44
CA PHE A 119 4.76 -9.67 -1.00
C PHE A 119 4.11 -8.35 -0.55
N LYS A 120 3.41 -8.37 0.58
CA LYS A 120 2.72 -7.20 1.14
C LYS A 120 3.62 -6.51 2.18
N PRO A 121 4.16 -5.31 1.93
CA PRO A 121 5.18 -4.73 2.82
C PRO A 121 4.70 -4.46 4.25
N LEU A 122 3.39 -4.24 4.48
CA LEU A 122 2.85 -4.12 5.85
C LEU A 122 2.89 -5.43 6.65
N GLN A 123 3.09 -6.58 5.99
CA GLN A 123 3.23 -7.88 6.65
C GLN A 123 4.66 -8.16 7.13
N LEU A 124 5.62 -7.24 6.93
CA LEU A 124 6.98 -7.38 7.44
C LEU A 124 6.97 -7.61 8.96
N GLN A 125 7.60 -8.71 9.37
CA GLN A 125 7.78 -9.06 10.77
C GLN A 125 9.11 -8.53 11.31
N ASN A 126 9.27 -8.51 12.63
CA ASN A 126 10.54 -8.17 13.25
C ASN A 126 11.66 -9.12 12.75
N PRO A 127 12.87 -8.61 12.45
CA PRO A 127 13.34 -7.24 12.66
C PRO A 127 13.00 -6.25 11.52
N TRP A 128 12.36 -6.70 10.44
CA TRP A 128 12.10 -5.93 9.22
C TRP A 128 10.93 -4.95 9.31
N LYS A 129 10.07 -5.07 10.31
CA LYS A 129 8.93 -4.16 10.52
C LYS A 129 9.35 -2.69 10.64
N LYS A 130 10.55 -2.43 11.19
CA LYS A 130 11.14 -1.08 11.32
C LYS A 130 12.24 -0.81 10.27
N SER A 131 12.25 -1.57 9.18
CA SER A 131 13.25 -1.42 8.12
C SER A 131 13.08 -0.12 7.33
N ARG A 132 14.17 0.32 6.71
CA ARG A 132 14.12 1.33 5.65
C ARG A 132 13.84 0.64 4.33
N LEU A 133 12.89 1.17 3.56
CA LEU A 133 12.51 0.64 2.25
C LEU A 133 13.18 1.42 1.13
N TYR A 134 13.73 0.72 0.16
CA TYR A 134 14.37 1.29 -1.01
C TYR A 134 13.83 0.67 -2.28
N VAL A 135 13.68 1.46 -3.33
CA VAL A 135 13.57 0.93 -4.70
C VAL A 135 14.98 0.87 -5.28
N ARG A 136 15.34 -0.29 -5.82
CA ARG A 136 16.62 -0.54 -6.51
C ARG A 136 16.38 -1.29 -7.81
N GLN A 137 17.29 -1.12 -8.77
CA GLN A 137 17.32 -1.94 -9.97
C GLN A 137 17.83 -3.34 -9.62
N LYS A 138 17.20 -4.38 -10.17
CA LYS A 138 17.48 -5.80 -9.86
C LYS A 138 18.93 -6.17 -10.18
N HIS A 139 19.50 -5.63 -11.25
CA HIS A 139 20.92 -5.86 -11.60
C HIS A 139 21.90 -5.31 -10.55
N ASP A 140 21.60 -4.19 -9.87
CA ASP A 140 22.45 -3.62 -8.83
C ASP A 140 22.40 -4.49 -7.57
N VAL A 141 21.24 -5.06 -7.28
CA VAL A 141 21.07 -6.03 -6.19
C VAL A 141 21.87 -7.29 -6.47
N LEU A 142 21.81 -7.82 -7.69
CA LEU A 142 22.60 -9.00 -8.10
C LEU A 142 24.10 -8.70 -8.05
N ALA A 143 24.53 -7.55 -8.54
CA ALA A 143 25.92 -7.12 -8.44
C ALA A 143 26.38 -7.05 -6.98
N ALA A 144 25.59 -6.45 -6.08
CA ALA A 144 25.92 -6.38 -4.66
C ALA A 144 26.00 -7.77 -4.00
N LEU A 145 25.15 -8.71 -4.41
CA LEU A 145 25.20 -10.10 -3.96
C LEU A 145 26.45 -10.83 -4.47
N GLU A 146 26.83 -10.66 -5.74
CA GLU A 146 28.07 -11.25 -6.27
C GLU A 146 29.32 -10.70 -5.57
N HIS A 147 29.36 -9.39 -5.31
CA HIS A 147 30.50 -8.77 -4.63
C HIS A 147 30.58 -9.17 -3.15
N SER A 148 29.44 -9.33 -2.47
CA SER A 148 29.43 -9.82 -1.08
C SER A 148 29.83 -11.30 -0.99
N ALA A 149 29.42 -12.14 -1.95
CA ALA A 149 29.81 -13.55 -2.00
C ALA A 149 31.33 -13.73 -2.25
N ARG A 150 31.95 -12.87 -3.06
CA ARG A 150 33.41 -12.88 -3.28
C ARG A 150 34.20 -12.43 -2.05
N HIS A 151 33.64 -11.54 -1.23
CA HIS A 151 34.27 -11.08 0.01
C HIS A 151 34.27 -12.13 1.15
N THR A 152 33.39 -13.13 1.09
CA THR A 152 33.39 -14.26 2.03
C THR A 152 34.35 -15.39 1.66
N ALA A 153 34.94 -15.38 0.45
CA ALA A 153 35.83 -16.44 -0.02
C ALA A 153 37.32 -16.24 0.36
N TYR A 154 37.65 -15.14 1.06
CA TYR A 154 38.97 -14.88 1.63
C TYR A 154 38.86 -14.68 3.14
N ILE A 155 38.70 -15.79 3.87
CA ILE A 155 38.98 -15.89 5.31
C ILE A 155 39.51 -17.29 5.61
#